data_AF-A0A6L8BA43-F1
#
_entry.id   AF-A0A6L8BA43-F1
#
_cell.length_a   1.000
_cell.length_b   1.000
_cell.length_c   1.000
_cell.angle_alpha   90.00
_cell.angle_beta   90.00
_cell.angle_gamma   90.00
#
_symmetry.space_group_name_H-M   'P 1'
#
loop_
_entity.id
_entity.type
_entity.pdbx_description
1 polymer ?
#
loop_
_entity_poly.entity_id
_entity_poly.type
_entity_poly.pdbx_seq_one_letter_code
_entity_poly.pdbx_strand_id
1 'polypeptide(L)'
;MSDRPASAPANEFRALRRELVRGGVAPAMVTRTLAELYDHYEDLESEALASGCSSAEASAEAMQRLGSGRVLAREVLSHPEFQSWAFRWPWVPAVLRHFVMLTSLASVPVLVVVSRGPVIVRWCVSTGLAMLITGALLLLLARLLIGRVPI
;
A
#
# COMPACT_ATOMS: atom_id res chain seq x y z
N MET A 1 25.40 -20.95 14.02
CA MET A 1 24.34 -20.06 13.54
C MET A 1 24.03 -19.09 14.68
N SER A 2 24.84 -18.03 14.80
CA SER A 2 24.77 -17.08 15.92
C SER A 2 23.68 -16.07 15.61
N ASP A 3 22.61 -16.12 16.38
CA ASP A 3 21.56 -15.10 16.42
C ASP A 3 22.15 -13.86 17.09
N ARG A 4 23.02 -13.15 16.35
CA ARG A 4 23.60 -11.89 16.79
C ARG A 4 22.46 -10.89 16.73
N PRO A 5 21.97 -10.35 17.87
CA PRO A 5 20.97 -9.28 17.83
C PRO A 5 21.56 -8.22 16.92
N ALA A 6 20.79 -7.81 15.90
CA ALA A 6 21.24 -6.80 14.96
C ALA A 6 21.89 -5.67 15.77
N SER A 7 23.14 -5.34 15.42
CA SER A 7 23.97 -4.40 16.18
C SER A 7 23.14 -3.17 16.54
N ALA A 8 23.26 -2.67 17.77
CA ALA A 8 22.57 -1.46 18.24
C ALA A 8 22.37 -0.38 17.14
N PRO A 9 23.40 -0.04 16.33
CA PRO A 9 23.25 0.86 15.17
C PRO A 9 22.15 0.46 14.19
N ALA A 10 22.07 -0.80 13.76
CA ALA A 10 21.07 -1.27 12.81
C ALA A 10 19.63 -1.11 13.32
N ASN A 11 19.42 -1.15 14.64
CA ASN A 11 18.10 -0.90 15.24
C ASN A 11 17.74 0.58 15.21
N GLU A 12 18.70 1.47 15.48
CA GLU A 12 18.51 2.91 15.42
C GLU A 12 18.22 3.39 14.00
N PHE A 13 19.00 2.96 13.00
CA PHE A 13 18.74 3.28 11.60
C PHE A 13 17.37 2.78 11.12
N ARG A 14 16.93 1.61 11.60
CA ARG A 14 15.57 1.11 11.32
C ARG A 14 14.48 1.91 12.02
N ALA A 15 14.74 2.45 13.20
CA ALA A 15 13.82 3.36 13.88
C ALA A 15 13.71 4.68 13.11
N LEU A 16 14.85 5.28 12.73
CA LEU A 16 14.92 6.49 11.92
C LEU A 16 14.20 6.31 10.58
N ARG A 17 14.44 5.21 9.86
CA ARG A 17 13.72 4.88 8.62
C ARG A 17 12.21 4.92 8.80
N ARG A 18 11.71 4.31 9.88
CA ARG A 18 10.26 4.28 10.16
C ARG A 18 9.72 5.67 10.46
N GLU A 19 10.49 6.50 11.16
CA GLU A 19 10.10 7.88 11.46
C GLU A 19 10.02 8.73 10.18
N LEU A 20 11.04 8.68 9.32
CA LEU A 20 11.08 9.41 8.05
C LEU A 20 9.94 9.00 7.10
N VAL A 21 9.69 7.69 6.96
CA VAL A 21 8.59 7.18 6.11
C VAL A 21 7.24 7.62 6.64
N ARG A 22 7.01 7.58 7.97
CA ARG A 22 5.76 8.07 8.57
C ARG A 22 5.60 9.57 8.41
N GLY A 23 6.69 10.33 8.43
CA GLY A 23 6.71 11.76 8.17
C GLY A 23 6.57 12.14 6.69
N GLY A 24 6.40 11.17 5.79
CA GLY A 24 6.08 11.42 4.39
C GLY A 24 7.28 11.63 3.47
N VAL A 25 8.50 11.38 3.95
CA VAL A 25 9.73 11.48 3.15
C VAL A 25 9.71 10.44 2.02
N ALA A 26 10.13 10.84 0.82
CA ALA A 26 10.14 9.96 -0.35
C ALA A 26 11.04 8.73 -0.12
N PRO A 27 10.63 7.49 -0.49
CA PRO A 27 11.43 6.28 -0.23
C PRO A 27 12.86 6.34 -0.78
N ALA A 28 13.04 6.93 -1.97
CA ALA A 28 14.36 7.12 -2.56
C ALA A 28 15.24 8.06 -1.73
N MET A 29 14.65 9.13 -1.19
CA MET A 29 15.36 10.07 -0.31
C MET A 29 15.71 9.40 1.02
N VAL A 30 14.80 8.63 1.61
CA VAL A 30 15.07 7.86 2.84
C VAL A 30 16.26 6.92 2.64
N THR A 31 16.30 6.18 1.53
CA THR A 31 17.43 5.29 1.22
C THR A 31 18.74 6.07 1.09
N ARG A 32 18.71 7.21 0.38
CA ARG A 32 19.88 8.06 0.21
C ARG A 32 20.40 8.61 1.54
N THR A 33 19.52 9.22 2.35
CA THR A 33 19.88 9.79 3.65
C THR A 33 20.42 8.73 4.60
N LEU A 34 19.84 7.52 4.63
CA LEU A 34 20.34 6.44 5.47
C LEU A 34 21.71 5.92 5.00
N ALA A 35 21.97 5.90 3.68
CA ALA A 35 23.28 5.55 3.15
C ALA A 35 24.33 6.59 3.56
N GLU A 36 24.05 7.88 3.36
CA GLU A 36 24.95 8.97 3.77
C GLU A 36 25.25 8.95 5.28
N LEU A 37 24.26 8.65 6.12
CA LEU A 37 24.47 8.51 7.57
C LEU A 37 25.24 7.25 7.95
N TYR A 38 25.08 6.16 7.19
CA TYR A 38 25.81 4.93 7.42
C TYR A 38 27.29 5.09 7.05
N ASP A 39 27.58 5.75 5.92
CA ASP A 39 28.94 6.09 5.51
C ASP A 39 29.63 6.96 6.59
N HIS A 40 28.94 7.99 7.11
CA HIS A 40 29.47 8.80 8.21
C HIS A 40 29.66 8.01 9.51
N TYR A 41 28.80 7.05 9.81
CA TYR A 41 28.98 6.16 10.95
C TYR A 41 30.24 5.29 10.78
N GLU A 42 30.47 4.72 9.59
CA GLU A 42 31.65 3.89 9.32
C GLU A 42 32.95 4.70 9.40
N ASP A 43 32.94 5.96 8.95
CA ASP A 43 34.07 6.88 9.11
C ASP A 43 34.38 7.11 10.60
N LEU A 44 33.35 7.43 11.41
CA LEU A 44 33.50 7.67 12.84
C LEU A 44 33.93 6.42 13.62
N GLU A 45 33.40 5.25 13.26
CA GLU A 45 33.78 3.98 13.87
C GLU A 45 35.24 3.63 13.54
N SER A 46 35.67 3.88 12.30
CA SER A 46 37.05 3.68 11.87
C SER A 46 38.03 4.60 12.60
N GLU A 47 37.66 5.87 12.82
CA GLU A 47 38.45 6.81 13.64
C GLU A 47 38.62 6.32 15.09
N ALA A 48 37.55 5.84 15.72
CA ALA A 48 37.59 5.36 17.10
C ALA A 48 38.41 4.06 17.22
N LEU A 49 38.26 3.14 16.26
CA LEU A 49 39.10 1.94 16.17
C LEU A 49 40.59 2.30 16.01
N ALA A 50 40.91 3.26 15.15
CA ALA A 50 42.28 3.75 14.96
C ALA A 50 42.86 4.42 16.23
N SER A 51 41.98 4.96 17.09
CA SER A 51 42.33 5.55 18.38
C SER A 51 42.53 4.51 19.50
N GLY A 52 42.40 3.22 19.19
CA GLY A 52 42.64 2.10 20.10
C GLY A 52 41.42 1.62 20.87
N CYS A 53 40.22 2.10 20.55
CA CYS A 53 38.98 1.62 21.15
C CYS A 53 38.69 0.17 20.75
N SER A 54 38.04 -0.59 21.63
CA SER A 54 37.46 -1.88 21.24
C SER A 54 36.31 -1.69 20.25
N SER A 55 35.95 -2.71 19.47
CA SER A 55 34.84 -2.62 18.50
C SER A 55 33.50 -2.21 19.14
N ALA A 56 33.23 -2.62 20.38
CA ALA A 56 32.01 -2.22 21.08
C ALA A 56 32.04 -0.74 21.51
N GLU A 57 33.20 -0.25 21.97
CA GLU A 57 33.41 1.15 22.35
C GLU A 57 33.40 2.06 21.12
N ALA A 58 34.07 1.66 20.04
CA ALA A 58 34.09 2.40 18.78
C ALA A 58 32.69 2.56 18.19
N SER A 59 31.87 1.51 18.20
CA SER A 59 30.47 1.58 17.75
C SER A 59 29.63 2.52 18.63
N ALA A 60 29.80 2.45 19.95
CA ALA A 60 29.08 3.31 20.89
C ALA A 60 29.49 4.79 20.76
N GLU A 61 30.79 5.06 20.61
CA GLU A 61 31.34 6.39 20.38
C GLU A 61 30.88 6.97 19.04
N ALA A 62 30.95 6.18 17.97
CA ALA A 62 30.49 6.58 16.64
C ALA A 62 29.01 6.95 16.67
N MET A 63 28.16 6.15 17.35
CA MET A 63 26.74 6.47 17.52
C MET A 63 26.52 7.75 18.35
N GLN A 64 27.30 7.93 19.42
CA GLN A 64 27.22 9.12 20.25
C GLN A 64 27.60 10.39 19.46
N ARG A 65 28.63 10.31 18.61
CA ARG A 65 29.08 11.40 17.73
C ARG A 65 28.11 11.68 16.57
N LEU A 66 27.50 10.64 15.99
CA LEU A 66 26.47 10.76 14.96
C LEU A 66 25.22 11.47 15.49
N GLY A 67 24.96 11.32 16.79
CA GLY A 67 23.86 11.98 17.48
C GLY A 67 22.53 11.26 17.35
N SER A 68 21.50 11.79 18.01
CA SER A 68 20.22 11.07 18.11
C SER A 68 19.47 11.05 16.77
N GLY A 69 18.99 9.87 16.36
CA GLY A 69 18.14 9.71 15.18
C GLY A 69 16.90 10.61 15.19
N ARG A 70 16.36 10.98 16.36
CA ARG A 70 15.21 11.88 16.48
C ARG A 70 15.51 13.32 16.07
N VAL A 71 16.71 13.82 16.33
CA VAL A 71 17.15 15.16 15.92
C VAL A 71 17.35 15.17 14.40
N LEU A 72 18.01 14.15 13.88
CA LEU A 72 18.17 13.91 12.44
C LEU A 72 16.82 13.83 11.72
N ALA A 73 15.85 13.09 12.27
CA ALA A 73 14.51 12.99 11.71
C ALA A 73 13.81 14.35 11.66
N ARG A 74 13.91 15.15 12.74
CA ARG A 74 13.30 16.48 12.80
C ARG A 74 13.85 17.40 11.72
N GLU A 75 15.16 17.40 11.52
CA GLU A 75 15.82 18.21 10.51
C GLU A 75 15.38 17.81 9.10
N VAL A 76 15.42 16.51 8.78
CA VAL A 76 14.97 16.04 7.45
C VAL A 76 13.49 16.36 7.22
N LEU A 77 12.65 16.32 8.25
CA LEU A 77 11.23 16.62 8.14
C LEU A 77 10.91 18.13 8.04
N SER A 78 11.82 19.02 8.45
CA SER A 78 11.63 20.47 8.25
C SER A 78 11.80 20.92 6.80
N HIS A 79 12.31 20.05 5.93
CA HIS A 79 12.57 20.31 4.51
C HIS A 79 11.48 19.72 3.60
N PRO A 80 10.55 20.54 3.05
CA PRO A 80 9.46 20.06 2.21
C PRO A 80 9.90 19.39 0.90
N GLU A 81 11.10 19.71 0.42
CA GLU A 81 11.73 19.12 -0.77
C GLU A 81 11.96 17.61 -0.65
N PHE A 82 12.09 17.09 0.57
CA PHE A 82 12.28 15.65 0.82
C PHE A 82 10.95 14.88 0.90
N GLN A 83 9.82 15.58 0.93
CA GLN A 83 8.50 14.95 1.02
C GLN A 83 8.08 14.33 -0.31
N SER A 84 7.46 13.16 -0.22
CA SER A 84 6.83 12.50 -1.35
C SER A 84 5.70 13.36 -1.93
N TRP A 85 5.47 13.25 -3.24
CA TRP A 85 4.36 13.94 -3.93
C TRP A 85 2.99 13.66 -3.31
N ALA A 86 2.75 12.43 -2.83
CA ALA A 86 1.52 12.03 -2.17
C ALA A 86 1.31 12.76 -0.83
N PHE A 87 2.40 13.09 -0.13
CA PHE A 87 2.36 13.86 1.10
C PHE A 87 2.25 15.37 0.83
N ARG A 88 2.93 15.87 -0.23
CA ARG A 88 2.83 17.26 -0.69
C ARG A 88 1.43 17.62 -1.20
N TRP A 89 0.77 16.69 -1.89
CA TRP A 89 -0.56 16.88 -2.48
C TRP A 89 -1.50 15.74 -2.08
N PRO A 90 -2.09 15.77 -0.87
CA PRO A 90 -2.94 14.68 -0.36
C PRO A 90 -4.20 14.44 -1.19
N TRP A 91 -4.63 15.44 -1.98
CA TRP A 91 -5.77 15.31 -2.89
C TRP A 91 -5.46 14.43 -4.11
N VAL A 92 -4.21 14.36 -4.57
CA VAL A 92 -3.82 13.56 -5.74
C VAL A 92 -4.08 12.06 -5.56
N PRO A 93 -3.60 11.38 -4.49
CA PRO A 93 -3.90 9.96 -4.27
C PRO A 93 -5.39 9.74 -4.02
N ALA A 94 -6.08 10.69 -3.40
CA ALA A 94 -7.53 10.61 -3.24
C ALA A 94 -8.22 10.61 -4.61
N VAL A 95 -7.92 11.56 -5.49
CA VAL A 95 -8.48 11.65 -6.85
C VAL A 95 -8.12 10.39 -7.66
N LEU A 96 -6.85 9.98 -7.66
CA LEU A 96 -6.39 8.80 -8.37
C LEU A 96 -7.14 7.53 -7.93
N ARG A 97 -7.32 7.34 -6.62
CA ARG A 97 -8.12 6.23 -6.07
C ARG A 97 -9.55 6.23 -6.60
N HIS A 98 -10.22 7.39 -6.62
CA HIS A 98 -11.58 7.47 -7.16
C HIS A 98 -11.61 7.16 -8.66
N PHE A 99 -10.67 7.68 -9.44
CA PHE A 99 -10.54 7.37 -10.86
C PHE A 99 -10.34 5.86 -11.12
N VAL A 100 -9.47 5.20 -10.34
CA VAL A 100 -9.26 3.75 -10.44
C VAL A 100 -10.52 2.97 -10.05
N MET A 101 -11.23 3.39 -9.01
CA MET A 101 -12.48 2.75 -8.60
C MET A 101 -13.57 2.88 -9.67
N LEU A 102 -13.75 4.07 -10.26
CA LEU A 102 -14.74 4.31 -11.31
C LEU A 102 -14.42 3.53 -12.59
N THR A 103 -13.16 3.54 -13.01
CA THR A 103 -12.74 2.81 -14.22
C THR A 103 -12.82 1.30 -14.02
N SER A 104 -12.39 0.77 -12.87
CA SER A 104 -12.49 -0.68 -12.59
C SER A 104 -13.95 -1.15 -12.53
N LEU A 105 -14.86 -0.37 -11.93
CA LEU A 105 -16.28 -0.70 -11.88
C LEU A 105 -16.90 -0.86 -13.27
N ALA A 106 -16.51 -0.02 -14.23
CA ALA A 106 -16.99 -0.11 -15.61
C ALA A 106 -16.27 -1.20 -16.42
N SER A 107 -14.96 -1.34 -16.23
CA SER A 107 -14.10 -2.16 -17.09
C SER A 107 -14.14 -3.65 -16.73
N VAL A 108 -14.23 -3.98 -15.43
CA VAL A 108 -14.19 -5.37 -14.96
C VAL A 108 -15.38 -6.19 -15.47
N PRO A 109 -16.64 -5.72 -15.40
CA PRO A 109 -17.77 -6.46 -15.94
C PRO A 109 -17.65 -6.70 -17.45
N VAL A 110 -17.22 -5.68 -18.22
CA VAL A 110 -17.01 -5.80 -19.66
C VAL A 110 -15.94 -6.84 -19.97
N LEU A 111 -14.81 -6.80 -19.25
CA LEU A 111 -13.73 -7.78 -19.40
C LEU A 111 -14.19 -9.20 -19.07
N VAL A 112 -15.01 -9.38 -18.02
CA VAL A 112 -15.60 -10.66 -17.65
C VAL A 112 -16.57 -11.15 -18.74
N VAL A 113 -17.39 -10.27 -19.29
CA VAL A 113 -18.32 -10.59 -20.38
C VAL A 113 -17.57 -11.04 -21.63
N VAL A 114 -16.54 -10.31 -22.04
CA VAL A 114 -15.73 -10.65 -23.21
C VAL A 114 -14.97 -11.96 -23.00
N SER A 115 -14.39 -12.17 -21.81
CA SER A 115 -13.61 -13.39 -21.52
C SER A 115 -14.47 -14.64 -21.27
N ARG A 116 -15.73 -14.49 -20.86
CA ARG A 116 -16.63 -15.61 -20.51
C ARG A 116 -17.94 -15.62 -21.31
N GLY A 117 -17.96 -14.98 -22.47
CA GLY A 117 -19.15 -14.80 -23.31
C GLY A 117 -20.06 -16.03 -23.44
N PRO A 118 -19.53 -17.23 -23.77
CA PRO A 118 -20.36 -18.44 -23.92
C PRO A 118 -21.09 -18.85 -22.64
N VAL A 119 -20.46 -18.66 -21.48
CA VAL A 119 -21.05 -19.01 -20.18
C VAL A 119 -22.18 -18.04 -19.84
N ILE A 120 -21.98 -16.74 -20.06
CA ILE A 120 -22.95 -15.69 -19.73
C ILE A 120 -24.18 -15.78 -20.63
N VAL A 121 -24.01 -16.02 -21.93
CA VAL A 121 -25.12 -16.24 -22.87
C VAL A 121 -25.98 -17.42 -22.43
N ARG A 122 -25.36 -18.54 -22.00
CA ARG A 122 -26.11 -19.72 -21.53
C ARG A 122 -27.00 -19.40 -20.32
N TRP A 123 -26.48 -18.66 -19.34
CA TRP A 123 -27.26 -18.25 -18.16
C TRP A 123 -28.37 -17.27 -18.54
N CYS A 124 -28.10 -16.26 -19.36
CA CYS A 124 -29.10 -15.29 -19.81
C CYS A 124 -30.27 -15.97 -20.56
N VAL A 125 -29.98 -16.92 -21.46
CA VAL A 125 -31.02 -17.67 -22.19
C VAL A 125 -31.85 -18.52 -21.23
N SER A 126 -31.21 -19.21 -20.28
CA SER A 126 -31.91 -20.03 -19.28
C SER A 126 -32.84 -19.20 -18.39
N THR A 127 -32.37 -18.05 -17.88
CA THR A 127 -33.18 -17.18 -17.03
C THR A 127 -34.32 -16.51 -17.81
N GLY A 128 -34.06 -16.08 -19.05
CA GLY A 128 -35.09 -15.53 -19.93
C GLY A 128 -36.20 -16.55 -20.25
N LEU A 129 -35.82 -17.79 -20.55
CA LEU A 129 -36.80 -18.87 -20.77
C LEU A 129 -37.61 -19.17 -19.51
N ALA A 130 -36.97 -19.20 -18.34
CA ALA A 130 -37.66 -19.38 -17.06
C ALA A 130 -38.69 -18.28 -16.81
N MET A 131 -38.33 -17.01 -17.05
CA MET A 131 -39.27 -15.87 -16.93
C MET A 131 -40.47 -15.99 -17.86
N LEU A 132 -40.27 -16.40 -19.12
CA LEU A 132 -41.36 -16.60 -20.07
C LEU A 132 -42.30 -17.71 -19.62
N ILE A 133 -41.77 -18.84 -19.15
CA ILE A 133 -42.57 -19.96 -18.64
C ILE A 133 -43.38 -19.53 -17.42
N THR A 134 -42.74 -18.88 -16.45
CA THR A 134 -43.41 -18.39 -15.24
C THR A 134 -44.49 -17.36 -15.59
N GLY A 135 -44.21 -16.41 -16.48
CA GLY A 135 -45.18 -15.44 -16.95
C GLY A 135 -46.37 -16.08 -17.65
N ALA A 136 -46.13 -17.04 -18.54
CA ALA A 136 -47.19 -17.77 -19.23
C ALA A 136 -48.07 -18.57 -18.26
N LEU A 137 -47.47 -19.22 -17.25
CA LEU A 137 -48.19 -19.94 -16.21
C LEU A 137 -49.09 -19.01 -15.40
N LEU A 138 -48.58 -17.84 -15.00
CA LEU A 138 -49.36 -16.84 -14.25
C LEU A 138 -50.54 -16.30 -15.09
N LEU A 139 -50.32 -16.05 -16.38
CA LEU A 139 -51.40 -15.62 -17.29
C LEU A 139 -52.47 -16.71 -17.46
N LEU A 140 -52.06 -17.97 -17.57
CA LEU A 140 -52.99 -19.10 -17.67
C LEU A 140 -53.79 -19.28 -16.38
N LEU A 141 -53.14 -19.19 -15.21
CA LEU A 141 -53.81 -19.22 -13.91
C LEU A 141 -54.80 -18.06 -13.75
N ALA A 142 -54.40 -16.84 -14.10
CA ALA A 142 -55.28 -15.67 -14.08
C ALA A 142 -56.50 -15.89 -14.98
N ARG A 143 -56.30 -16.43 -16.20
CA ARG A 143 -57.40 -16.69 -17.14
C ARG A 143 -58.35 -17.79 -16.66
N LEU A 144 -57.83 -18.83 -16.00
CA LEU A 144 -58.62 -19.89 -15.39
C LEU A 144 -59.42 -19.38 -14.19
N LEU A 145 -58.83 -18.55 -13.34
CA LEU A 145 -59.51 -17.94 -12.21
C LEU A 145 -60.67 -17.05 -12.67
N ILE A 146 -60.43 -16.15 -13.64
CA ILE A 146 -61.47 -15.28 -14.20
C ILE A 146 -62.59 -16.09 -14.86
N GLY A 147 -62.25 -17.18 -15.55
CA GLY A 147 -63.25 -18.06 -16.18
C GLY A 147 -64.03 -18.96 -15.22
N ARG A 148 -63.59 -19.09 -13.96
CA ARG A 148 -64.22 -19.92 -12.91
C ARG A 148 -65.13 -19.11 -11.99
N VAL A 149 -65.15 -17.78 -12.09
CA VAL A 149 -66.08 -16.92 -11.36
C VAL A 149 -67.35 -16.77 -12.22
N PRO A 150 -68.45 -17.49 -11.92
CA PRO A 150 -69.74 -17.18 -12.54
C PRO A 150 -70.19 -15.79 -12.08
N ILE A 151 -70.62 -14.96 -13.03
CA ILE A 151 -71.26 -13.67 -12.77
C ILE A 151 -72.65 -13.93 -12.20
#